data_AF-A0A0T2IAH0-F1
#
_entry.id   AF-A0A0T2IAH0-F1
#
_cell.length_a   1.000
_cell.length_b   1.000
_cell.length_c   1.000
_cell.angle_alpha   90.00
_cell.angle_beta   90.00
_cell.angle_gamma   90.00
#
_symmetry.space_group_name_H-M   'P 1'
#
loop_
_entity.id
_entity.type
_entity.pdbx_description
1 polymer ?
#
loop_
_entity_poly.entity_id
_entity_poly.type
_entity_poly.pdbx_seq_one_letter_code
_entity_poly.pdbx_strand_id
1 'polypeptide(L)'
;MSLPGSSPPTPSAVELLDRAVGYTRGCLAHVTPESLHRPTPCARWSLLDLLLHMDDSLAAMGEAARSSSLALAPEPGPVDAGALLVSIRQRACGLVAAWIPPAEPMVVLGPLELARETLGAVGALEITLHGWDVATALGLDRPIPPTLAMDLWPWARDHITDEDRPSRFAPPPQVPDFAPPATLLLAQAGRRATVR
;
A
#
# COMPACT_ATOMS: atom_id res chain seq x y z
N MET A 1 14.31 32.13 24.00
CA MET A 1 14.99 30.83 23.79
C MET A 1 13.96 29.88 23.20
N SER A 2 14.01 29.63 21.90
CA SER A 2 13.21 28.58 21.27
C SER A 2 14.00 27.29 21.36
N LEU A 3 13.39 26.23 21.90
CA LEU A 3 14.00 24.89 21.88
C LEU A 3 14.19 24.46 20.42
N PRO A 4 15.31 23.80 20.06
CA PRO A 4 15.43 23.21 18.74
C PRO A 4 14.29 22.20 18.57
N GLY A 5 13.45 22.41 17.56
CA GLY A 5 12.37 21.49 17.24
C GLY A 5 12.99 20.18 16.77
N SER A 6 13.04 19.19 17.65
CA SER A 6 13.33 17.83 17.25
C SER A 6 12.27 17.43 16.22
N SER A 7 12.70 17.05 15.01
CA SER A 7 11.80 16.39 14.07
C SER A 7 11.10 15.24 14.80
N PRO A 8 9.79 15.04 14.61
CA PRO A 8 9.12 13.89 15.18
C PRO A 8 9.87 12.62 14.73
N PRO A 9 9.97 11.59 15.60
CA PRO A 9 10.62 10.35 15.23
C PRO A 9 9.92 9.76 14.01
N THR A 10 10.72 9.17 13.09
CA THR A 10 10.17 8.43 11.95
C THR A 10 9.28 7.31 12.48
N PRO A 11 8.03 7.19 12.00
CA PRO A 11 7.14 6.13 12.47
C PRO A 11 7.69 4.76 12.10
N SER A 12 7.51 3.81 13.00
CA SER A 12 7.90 2.42 12.74
C SER A 12 7.07 1.80 11.62
N ALA A 13 7.59 0.76 10.99
CA ALA A 13 6.89 -0.04 10.01
C ALA A 13 5.56 -0.59 10.54
N VAL A 14 5.52 -1.02 11.81
CA VAL A 14 4.29 -1.51 12.45
C VAL A 14 3.23 -0.41 12.54
N GLU A 15 3.64 0.81 12.91
CA GLU A 15 2.73 1.96 12.97
C GLU A 15 2.21 2.34 11.58
N LEU A 16 3.08 2.35 10.56
CA LEU A 16 2.70 2.61 9.17
C LEU A 16 1.72 1.55 8.65
N LEU A 17 1.98 0.27 8.93
CA LEU A 17 1.12 -0.84 8.54
C LEU A 17 -0.27 -0.73 9.20
N ASP A 18 -0.34 -0.40 10.49
CA ASP A 18 -1.61 -0.22 11.20
C ASP A 18 -2.47 0.87 10.55
N ARG A 19 -1.87 2.03 10.29
CA ARG A 19 -2.55 3.17 9.66
C ARG A 19 -2.97 2.86 8.22
N ALA A 20 -2.11 2.18 7.44
CA ALA A 20 -2.38 1.76 6.07
C ALA A 20 -3.54 0.75 6.00
N VAL A 21 -3.52 -0.26 6.88
CA VAL A 21 -4.60 -1.26 7.01
C VAL A 21 -5.90 -0.59 7.42
N GLY A 22 -5.88 0.30 8.41
CA GLY A 22 -7.06 1.03 8.87
C GLY A 22 -7.71 1.85 7.75
N TYR A 23 -6.91 2.61 6.99
CA TYR A 23 -7.38 3.37 5.84
C TYR A 23 -8.01 2.46 4.77
N THR A 24 -7.29 1.39 4.40
CA THR A 24 -7.67 0.46 3.33
C THR A 24 -8.93 -0.33 3.65
N ARG A 25 -9.08 -0.80 4.90
CA ARG A 25 -10.29 -1.50 5.35
C ARG A 25 -11.54 -0.64 5.16
N GLY A 26 -11.45 0.66 5.43
CA GLY A 26 -12.57 1.57 5.20
C GLY A 26 -12.87 1.81 3.72
N CYS A 27 -11.90 1.65 2.81
CA CYS A 27 -12.15 1.68 1.37
C CYS A 27 -12.83 0.38 0.91
N LEU A 28 -12.33 -0.77 1.37
CA LEU A 28 -12.85 -2.11 1.06
C LEU A 28 -14.26 -2.38 1.61
N ALA A 29 -14.74 -1.58 2.56
CA ALA A 29 -16.10 -1.71 3.11
C ALA A 29 -17.20 -1.44 2.06
N HIS A 30 -16.87 -0.77 0.96
CA HIS A 30 -17.82 -0.35 -0.08
C HIS A 30 -17.78 -1.21 -1.35
N VAL A 31 -16.92 -2.24 -1.40
CA VAL A 31 -16.85 -3.13 -2.57
C VAL A 31 -18.10 -4.01 -2.61
N THR A 32 -18.75 -4.05 -3.77
CA THR A 32 -19.87 -4.94 -4.08
C THR A 32 -19.54 -5.82 -5.29
N PRO A 33 -20.23 -6.96 -5.50
CA PRO A 33 -20.02 -7.79 -6.69
C PRO A 33 -20.16 -7.02 -8.00
N GLU A 34 -21.09 -6.07 -8.07
CA GLU A 34 -21.33 -5.23 -9.25
C GLU A 34 -20.17 -4.28 -9.53
N SER A 35 -19.37 -3.91 -8.52
CA SER A 35 -18.25 -2.99 -8.69
C SER A 35 -16.99 -3.63 -9.29
N LEU A 36 -16.91 -4.96 -9.32
CA LEU A 36 -15.68 -5.71 -9.62
C LEU A 36 -15.12 -5.45 -11.03
N HIS A 37 -15.97 -5.12 -11.99
CA HIS A 37 -15.57 -4.83 -13.38
C HIS A 37 -15.12 -3.38 -13.59
N ARG A 38 -15.24 -2.50 -12.58
CA ARG A 38 -14.91 -1.08 -12.74
C ARG A 38 -13.41 -0.90 -13.00
N PRO A 39 -13.02 0.06 -13.85
CA PRO A 39 -11.61 0.36 -14.08
C PRO A 39 -10.96 0.95 -12.82
N THR A 40 -9.66 0.72 -12.69
CA THR A 40 -8.84 1.27 -11.60
C THR A 40 -7.77 2.23 -12.15
N PRO A 41 -7.12 3.03 -11.29
CA PRO A 41 -5.93 3.80 -11.67
C PRO A 41 -4.74 2.94 -12.12
N CYS A 42 -4.67 1.67 -11.70
CA CYS A 42 -3.70 0.70 -12.20
C CYS A 42 -4.08 0.28 -13.63
N ALA A 43 -3.26 0.67 -14.61
CA ALA A 43 -3.57 0.45 -16.00
C ALA A 43 -3.80 -1.04 -16.31
N ARG A 44 -4.91 -1.33 -17.01
CA ARG A 44 -5.38 -2.69 -17.38
C ARG A 44 -5.94 -3.54 -16.23
N TRP A 45 -6.04 -3.02 -15.02
CA TRP A 45 -6.67 -3.73 -13.91
C TRP A 45 -8.12 -3.28 -13.72
N SER A 46 -9.02 -4.26 -13.74
CA SER A 46 -10.33 -4.13 -13.12
C SER A 46 -10.19 -4.09 -11.59
N LEU A 47 -11.27 -3.73 -10.90
CA LEU A 47 -11.28 -3.79 -9.43
C LEU A 47 -11.06 -5.23 -8.93
N LEU A 48 -11.52 -6.25 -9.66
CA LEU A 48 -11.22 -7.65 -9.32
C LEU A 48 -9.71 -7.95 -9.39
N ASP A 49 -9.03 -7.54 -10.46
CA ASP A 49 -7.58 -7.75 -10.61
C ASP A 49 -6.79 -7.06 -9.49
N LEU A 50 -7.20 -5.83 -9.15
CA LEU A 50 -6.61 -5.09 -8.03
C LEU A 50 -6.82 -5.83 -6.69
N LEU A 51 -8.01 -6.36 -6.43
CA LEU A 51 -8.30 -7.09 -5.19
C LEU A 51 -7.51 -8.41 -5.10
N LEU A 52 -7.36 -9.14 -6.21
CA LEU A 52 -6.51 -10.33 -6.26
C LEU A 52 -5.07 -9.98 -5.91
N HIS A 53 -4.52 -8.92 -6.53
CA HIS A 53 -3.18 -8.43 -6.19
C HIS A 53 -3.06 -8.05 -4.71
N MET A 54 -4.05 -7.35 -4.14
CA MET A 54 -4.03 -7.00 -2.73
C MET A 54 -4.07 -8.22 -1.80
N ASP A 55 -4.81 -9.29 -2.15
CA ASP A 55 -4.79 -10.53 -1.37
C ASP A 55 -3.40 -11.17 -1.37
N ASP A 56 -2.77 -11.26 -2.55
CA ASP A 56 -1.42 -11.80 -2.72
C ASP A 56 -0.39 -10.98 -1.93
N SER A 57 -0.44 -9.65 -2.02
CA SER A 57 0.47 -8.77 -1.29
C SER A 57 0.30 -8.87 0.23
N LEU A 58 -0.95 -8.96 0.71
CA LEU A 58 -1.22 -9.18 2.13
C LEU A 58 -0.75 -10.57 2.60
N ALA A 59 -0.84 -11.59 1.74
CA ALA A 59 -0.34 -12.92 2.02
C ALA A 59 1.20 -12.91 2.15
N ALA A 60 1.89 -12.32 1.19
CA ALA A 60 3.34 -12.16 1.19
C ALA A 60 3.84 -11.37 2.40
N MET A 61 3.17 -10.26 2.74
CA MET A 61 3.48 -9.47 3.94
C MET A 61 3.21 -10.26 5.23
N GLY A 62 2.19 -11.11 5.25
CA GLY A 62 1.94 -12.04 6.34
C GLY A 62 3.06 -13.08 6.50
N GLU A 63 3.57 -13.62 5.40
CA GLU A 63 4.71 -14.54 5.39
C GLU A 63 6.00 -13.86 5.85
N ALA A 64 6.26 -12.64 5.37
CA ALA A 64 7.44 -11.83 5.74
C ALA A 64 7.49 -11.53 7.23
N ALA A 65 6.33 -11.50 7.88
CA ALA A 65 6.24 -11.28 9.31
C ALA A 65 6.80 -12.45 10.13
N ARG A 66 6.79 -13.67 9.56
CA ARG A 66 7.12 -14.94 10.23
C ARG A 66 8.37 -15.63 9.69
N SER A 67 8.81 -15.26 8.49
CA SER A 67 9.93 -15.88 7.78
C SER A 67 10.98 -14.84 7.42
N SER A 68 12.26 -15.22 7.47
CA SER A 68 13.38 -14.43 6.96
C SER A 68 13.64 -14.65 5.47
N SER A 69 12.84 -15.49 4.80
CA SER A 69 12.94 -15.75 3.36
C SER A 69 11.54 -15.89 2.74
N LEU A 70 11.32 -15.23 1.62
CA LEU A 70 10.09 -15.27 0.86
C LEU A 70 10.30 -15.83 -0.54
N ALA A 71 9.45 -16.77 -0.91
CA ALA A 71 9.28 -17.15 -2.31
C ALA A 71 8.42 -16.08 -3.01
N LEU A 72 8.90 -15.47 -4.09
CA LEU A 72 8.16 -14.48 -4.87
C LEU A 72 7.11 -15.11 -5.81
N ALA A 73 6.59 -16.29 -5.46
CA ALA A 73 5.61 -16.99 -6.29
C ALA A 73 4.19 -16.64 -5.81
N PRO A 74 3.33 -16.08 -6.67
CA PRO A 74 1.93 -15.89 -6.32
C PRO A 74 1.25 -17.25 -6.17
N GLU A 75 0.52 -17.43 -5.08
CA GLU A 75 -0.37 -18.58 -4.89
C GLU A 75 -1.70 -18.33 -5.61
N PRO A 76 -2.42 -19.38 -6.07
CA PRO A 76 -3.73 -19.20 -6.69
C PRO A 76 -4.71 -18.57 -5.70
N GLY A 77 -5.19 -17.36 -6.00
CA GLY A 77 -6.18 -16.66 -5.20
C GLY A 77 -7.56 -17.35 -5.17
N PRO A 78 -8.46 -16.94 -4.26
CA PRO A 78 -9.84 -17.46 -4.21
C PRO A 78 -10.58 -17.26 -5.54
N VAL A 79 -11.33 -18.28 -5.96
CA VAL A 79 -12.10 -18.27 -7.23
C VAL A 79 -13.38 -17.43 -7.11
N ASP A 80 -13.93 -17.28 -5.90
CA ASP A 80 -15.15 -16.51 -5.62
C ASP A 80 -14.83 -15.13 -5.05
N ALA A 81 -15.50 -14.09 -5.55
CA ALA A 81 -15.26 -12.71 -5.13
C ALA A 81 -15.69 -12.42 -3.68
N GLY A 82 -16.72 -13.11 -3.19
CA GLY A 82 -17.13 -13.03 -1.79
C GLY A 82 -16.04 -13.60 -0.87
N ALA A 83 -15.52 -14.78 -1.22
CA ALA A 83 -14.40 -15.42 -0.53
C ALA A 83 -13.12 -14.56 -0.58
N LEU A 84 -12.82 -13.92 -1.72
CA LEU A 84 -11.70 -13.00 -1.88
C LEU A 84 -11.79 -11.81 -0.89
N LEU A 85 -12.94 -11.14 -0.81
CA LEU A 85 -13.11 -10.02 0.13
C LEU A 85 -13.00 -10.45 1.59
N VAL A 86 -13.47 -11.65 1.93
CA VAL A 86 -13.29 -12.22 3.27
C VAL A 86 -11.81 -12.48 3.54
N SER A 87 -11.08 -13.08 2.60
CA SER A 87 -9.65 -13.34 2.69
C SER A 87 -8.84 -12.05 2.91
N ILE A 88 -9.03 -11.05 2.07
CA ILE A 88 -8.36 -9.74 2.18
C ILE A 88 -8.61 -9.12 3.56
N ARG A 89 -9.86 -9.12 4.03
CA ARG A 89 -10.22 -8.56 5.34
C ARG A 89 -9.54 -9.32 6.48
N GLN A 90 -9.50 -10.66 6.42
CA GLN A 90 -8.85 -11.49 7.42
C GLN A 90 -7.34 -11.25 7.45
N ARG A 91 -6.68 -11.25 6.29
CA ARG A 91 -5.23 -10.99 6.19
C ARG A 91 -4.89 -9.58 6.67
N ALA A 92 -5.63 -8.56 6.24
CA ALA A 92 -5.42 -7.18 6.68
C ALA A 92 -5.58 -7.03 8.21
N CYS A 93 -6.62 -7.63 8.81
CA CYS A 93 -6.80 -7.62 10.26
C CYS A 93 -5.67 -8.33 11.02
N GLY A 94 -5.16 -9.44 10.50
CA GLY A 94 -4.09 -10.21 11.12
C GLY A 94 -2.69 -9.63 10.92
N LEU A 95 -2.51 -8.76 9.91
CA LEU A 95 -1.20 -8.31 9.46
C LEU A 95 -0.43 -7.57 10.55
N VAL A 96 -1.05 -6.57 11.19
CA VAL A 96 -0.39 -5.76 12.22
C VAL A 96 0.09 -6.64 13.37
N ALA A 97 -0.77 -7.54 13.84
CA ALA A 97 -0.44 -8.48 14.91
C ALA A 97 0.72 -9.42 14.54
N ALA A 98 0.81 -9.83 13.27
CA ALA A 98 1.92 -10.65 12.80
C ALA A 98 3.25 -9.89 12.78
N TRP A 99 3.22 -8.57 12.63
CA TRP A 99 4.42 -7.73 12.51
C TRP A 99 4.98 -7.23 13.85
N ILE A 100 4.21 -7.31 14.94
CA ILE A 100 4.59 -6.88 16.30
C ILE A 100 5.73 -7.72 16.92
N PRO A 101 5.72 -9.07 16.87
CA PRO A 101 6.75 -9.86 17.53
C PRO A 101 8.15 -9.59 16.98
N PRO A 102 9.20 -9.77 17.79
CA PRO A 102 10.58 -9.74 17.31
C PRO A 102 10.78 -10.81 16.21
N ALA A 103 11.55 -10.44 15.19
CA ALA A 103 11.91 -11.31 14.08
C ALA A 103 13.32 -10.93 13.59
N GLU A 104 13.84 -11.71 12.64
CA GLU A 104 15.11 -11.37 11.99
C GLU A 104 15.06 -9.97 11.37
N PRO A 105 16.13 -9.17 11.52
CA PRO A 105 16.15 -7.79 11.04
C PRO A 105 16.24 -7.70 9.51
N MET A 106 16.64 -8.79 8.84
CA MET A 106 16.77 -8.90 7.39
C MET A 106 15.82 -9.95 6.84
N VAL A 107 15.27 -9.67 5.66
CA VAL A 107 14.38 -10.57 4.92
C VAL A 107 14.93 -10.74 3.50
N VAL A 108 15.08 -11.99 3.07
CA VAL A 108 15.48 -12.37 1.71
C VAL A 108 14.24 -12.47 0.82
N LEU A 109 14.26 -11.77 -0.30
CA LEU A 109 13.20 -11.68 -1.32
C LEU A 109 13.80 -12.08 -2.67
N GLY A 110 13.80 -13.39 -2.96
CA GLY A 110 14.50 -13.91 -4.13
C GLY A 110 16.00 -13.51 -4.11
N PRO A 111 16.50 -12.73 -5.09
CA PRO A 111 17.90 -12.29 -5.11
C PRO A 111 18.18 -11.06 -4.22
N LEU A 112 17.16 -10.46 -3.61
CA LEU A 112 17.27 -9.24 -2.80
C LEU A 112 17.31 -9.59 -1.31
N GLU A 113 18.02 -8.78 -0.53
CA GLU A 113 17.98 -8.82 0.94
C GLU A 113 17.67 -7.41 1.44
N LEU A 114 16.60 -7.27 2.23
CA LEU A 114 16.10 -5.98 2.70
C LEU A 114 15.95 -5.98 4.21
N ALA A 115 16.13 -4.81 4.83
CA ALA A 115 15.75 -4.64 6.23
C ALA A 115 14.24 -4.86 6.39
N ARG A 116 13.85 -5.60 7.42
CA ARG A 116 12.45 -5.85 7.76
C ARG A 116 11.65 -4.55 7.90
N GLU A 117 12.27 -3.53 8.48
CA GLU A 117 11.67 -2.21 8.63
C GLU A 117 11.36 -1.56 7.26
N THR A 118 12.29 -1.64 6.32
CA THR A 118 12.09 -1.17 4.94
C THR A 118 10.96 -1.94 4.26
N LEU A 119 10.96 -3.28 4.37
CA LEU A 119 9.91 -4.11 3.79
C LEU A 119 8.53 -3.76 4.36
N GLY A 120 8.44 -3.56 5.67
CA GLY A 120 7.19 -3.17 6.34
C GLY A 120 6.68 -1.80 5.89
N ALA A 121 7.56 -0.81 5.77
CA ALA A 121 7.18 0.52 5.31
C ALA A 121 6.79 0.56 3.81
N VAL A 122 7.49 -0.19 2.96
CA VAL A 122 7.11 -0.36 1.54
C VAL A 122 5.79 -1.10 1.41
N GLY A 123 5.53 -2.12 2.23
CA GLY A 123 4.24 -2.79 2.27
C GLY A 123 3.10 -1.86 2.73
N ALA A 124 3.36 -0.99 3.71
CA ALA A 124 2.39 0.03 4.14
C ALA A 124 2.10 1.04 3.02
N LEU A 125 3.11 1.44 2.25
CA LEU A 125 2.96 2.28 1.06
C LEU A 125 2.06 1.61 0.01
N GLU A 126 2.36 0.36 -0.33
CA GLU A 126 1.59 -0.42 -1.30
C GLU A 126 0.12 -0.58 -0.90
N ILE A 127 -0.13 -1.01 0.35
CA ILE A 127 -1.47 -1.16 0.92
C ILE A 127 -2.23 0.17 0.83
N THR A 128 -1.60 1.29 1.19
CA THR A 128 -2.23 2.62 1.17
C THR A 128 -2.59 3.07 -0.24
N LEU A 129 -1.67 2.92 -1.21
CA LEU A 129 -1.91 3.30 -2.60
C LEU A 129 -3.07 2.49 -3.19
N HIS A 130 -3.11 1.18 -2.94
CA HIS A 130 -4.18 0.33 -3.44
C HIS A 130 -5.51 0.52 -2.71
N GLY A 131 -5.49 0.88 -1.42
CA GLY A 131 -6.69 1.37 -0.73
C GLY A 131 -7.29 2.60 -1.42
N TRP A 132 -6.43 3.55 -1.85
CA TRP A 132 -6.87 4.72 -2.61
C TRP A 132 -7.36 4.37 -4.02
N ASP A 133 -6.73 3.39 -4.69
CA ASP A 133 -7.17 2.89 -5.98
C ASP A 133 -8.58 2.27 -5.91
N VAL A 134 -8.86 1.50 -4.86
CA VAL A 134 -10.20 0.96 -4.58
C VAL A 134 -11.22 2.11 -4.39
N ALA A 135 -10.89 3.09 -3.54
CA ALA A 135 -11.77 4.23 -3.31
C ALA A 135 -12.07 4.99 -4.62
N THR A 136 -11.04 5.20 -5.45
CA THR A 136 -11.15 5.88 -6.75
C THR A 136 -12.00 5.07 -7.73
N ALA A 137 -11.76 3.76 -7.83
CA ALA A 137 -12.54 2.87 -8.69
C ALA A 137 -14.02 2.91 -8.32
N LEU A 138 -14.35 3.01 -7.02
CA LEU A 138 -15.71 3.12 -6.50
C LEU A 138 -16.30 4.54 -6.58
N GLY A 139 -15.48 5.57 -6.84
CA GLY A 139 -15.91 6.97 -6.89
C GLY A 139 -16.15 7.59 -5.50
N LEU A 140 -15.46 7.08 -4.48
CA LEU A 140 -15.57 7.57 -3.10
C LEU A 140 -14.69 8.81 -2.91
N ASP A 141 -15.20 9.80 -2.19
CA ASP A 141 -14.40 10.92 -1.69
C ASP A 141 -13.67 10.50 -0.42
N ARG A 142 -12.55 9.78 -0.60
CA ARG A 142 -11.77 9.21 0.50
C ARG A 142 -10.27 9.44 0.29
N PRO A 143 -9.77 10.66 0.48
CA PRO A 143 -8.35 10.96 0.32
C PRO A 143 -7.49 10.18 1.32
N ILE A 144 -6.22 9.94 0.98
CA ILE A 144 -5.23 9.39 1.91
C ILE A 144 -5.09 10.39 3.07
N PRO A 145 -5.17 9.96 4.35
CA PRO A 145 -4.99 10.84 5.50
C PRO A 145 -3.68 11.63 5.40
N PRO A 146 -3.68 12.97 5.56
CA PRO A 146 -2.50 13.79 5.29
C PRO A 146 -1.25 13.36 6.06
N THR A 147 -1.40 13.00 7.33
CA THR A 147 -0.27 12.53 8.15
C THR A 147 0.29 11.20 7.65
N LEU A 148 -0.57 10.26 7.20
CA LEU A 148 -0.12 9.01 6.60
C LEU A 148 0.62 9.27 5.29
N ALA A 149 0.11 10.19 4.46
CA ALA A 149 0.79 10.56 3.24
C ALA A 149 2.15 11.22 3.48
N MET A 150 2.26 12.08 4.51
CA MET A 150 3.54 12.70 4.90
C MET A 150 4.57 11.65 5.31
N ASP A 151 4.15 10.68 6.12
CA ASP A 151 5.06 9.65 6.64
C ASP A 151 5.47 8.61 5.58
N LEU A 152 4.60 8.35 4.59
CA LEU A 152 4.88 7.46 3.46
C LEU A 152 5.65 8.14 2.32
N TRP A 153 5.69 9.47 2.28
CA TRP A 153 6.36 10.21 1.20
C TRP A 153 7.83 9.86 1.01
N PRO A 154 8.68 9.80 2.07
CA PRO A 154 10.09 9.42 1.89
C PRO A 154 10.25 8.02 1.26
N TRP A 155 9.40 7.07 1.66
CA TRP A 155 9.41 5.71 1.11
C TRP A 155 9.03 5.67 -0.36
N ALA A 156 8.02 6.45 -0.77
CA ALA A 156 7.65 6.55 -2.18
C ALA A 156 8.75 7.23 -3.01
N ARG A 157 9.35 8.31 -2.50
CA ARG A 157 10.44 9.02 -3.16
C ARG A 157 11.65 8.11 -3.38
N ASP A 158 12.02 7.31 -2.38
CA ASP A 158 13.26 6.54 -2.38
C ASP A 158 13.12 5.16 -3.04
N HIS A 159 11.91 4.60 -3.10
CA HIS A 159 11.68 3.23 -3.61
C HIS A 159 10.78 3.13 -4.84
N ILE A 160 10.18 4.22 -5.33
CA ILE A 160 9.52 4.24 -6.64
C ILE A 160 10.42 4.99 -7.62
N THR A 161 11.17 4.22 -8.42
CA THR A 161 12.19 4.75 -9.32
C THR A 161 11.71 4.77 -10.78
N ASP A 162 12.52 5.33 -11.67
CA ASP A 162 12.21 5.30 -13.11
C ASP A 162 12.26 3.87 -13.70
N GLU A 163 12.96 2.95 -13.06
CA GLU A 163 13.01 1.53 -13.48
C GLU A 163 11.67 0.82 -13.28
N ASP A 164 10.84 1.29 -12.35
CA ASP A 164 9.49 0.77 -12.12
C ASP A 164 8.48 1.23 -13.21
N ARG A 165 8.90 2.07 -14.16
CA ARG A 165 8.04 2.70 -15.17
C ARG A 165 8.28 2.15 -16.58
N PRO A 166 7.24 2.00 -17.41
CA PRO A 166 5.82 2.18 -17.12
C PRO A 166 5.16 0.90 -16.56
N SER A 167 5.96 -0.10 -16.16
CA SER A 167 5.49 -1.46 -15.89
C SER A 167 4.63 -1.55 -14.63
N ARG A 168 5.08 -0.96 -13.52
CA ARG A 168 4.39 -0.96 -12.22
C ARG A 168 3.68 0.38 -11.95
N PHE A 169 4.28 1.48 -12.38
CA PHE A 169 3.71 2.82 -12.22
C PHE A 169 3.71 3.59 -13.54
N ALA A 170 2.69 4.43 -13.73
CA ALA A 170 2.68 5.40 -14.83
C ALA A 170 3.69 6.54 -14.58
N PRO A 171 4.06 7.31 -15.61
CA PRO A 171 4.83 8.53 -15.43
C PRO A 171 4.14 9.48 -14.44
N PRO A 172 4.89 10.14 -13.54
CA PRO A 172 4.31 11.06 -12.57
C PRO A 172 3.67 12.25 -13.31
N PRO A 173 2.43 12.64 -12.98
CA PRO A 173 1.83 13.86 -13.53
C PRO A 173 2.56 15.09 -12.98
N GLN A 174 2.44 16.22 -13.68
CA GLN A 174 2.85 17.51 -13.13
C GLN A 174 1.98 17.86 -11.92
N VAL A 175 2.63 18.33 -10.85
CA VAL A 175 1.99 18.77 -9.61
C VAL A 175 2.41 20.22 -9.30
N PRO A 176 1.55 21.03 -8.66
CA PRO A 176 1.94 22.35 -8.18
C PRO A 176 3.07 22.28 -7.13
N ASP A 177 3.89 23.33 -7.07
CA ASP A 177 5.06 23.42 -6.16
C ASP A 177 4.72 23.23 -4.67
N PHE A 178 3.47 23.51 -4.29
CA PHE A 178 2.95 23.39 -2.92
C PHE A 178 1.80 22.38 -2.81
N ALA A 179 1.83 21.33 -3.63
CA ALA A 179 0.83 20.29 -3.58
C ALA A 179 0.79 19.61 -2.20
N PRO A 180 -0.40 19.25 -1.69
CA PRO A 180 -0.52 18.51 -0.44
C PRO A 180 0.27 17.19 -0.47
N PRO A 181 0.73 16.68 0.69
CA PRO A 181 1.51 15.43 0.76
C PRO A 181 0.86 14.24 0.06
N ALA A 182 -0.46 14.09 0.16
CA ALA A 182 -1.20 13.03 -0.53
C ALA A 182 -1.12 13.17 -2.07
N THR A 183 -1.16 14.40 -2.60
CA THR A 183 -1.02 14.65 -4.03
C THR A 183 0.38 14.32 -4.53
N LEU A 184 1.42 14.69 -3.77
CA LEU A 184 2.81 14.34 -4.08
C LEU A 184 2.99 12.81 -4.08
N LEU A 185 2.53 12.14 -3.02
CA LEU A 185 2.59 10.69 -2.87
C LEU A 185 1.93 9.96 -4.06
N LEU A 186 0.71 10.35 -4.40
CA LEU A 186 -0.02 9.78 -5.54
C LEU A 186 0.69 10.05 -6.86
N ALA A 187 1.20 11.27 -7.06
CA ALA A 187 1.90 11.63 -8.28
C ALA A 187 3.19 10.82 -8.46
N GLN A 188 3.99 10.61 -7.41
CA GLN A 188 5.18 9.75 -7.47
C GLN A 188 4.83 8.34 -7.95
N ALA A 189 3.67 7.83 -7.53
CA ALA A 189 3.14 6.54 -7.92
C ALA A 189 2.32 6.59 -9.24
N GLY A 190 2.46 7.63 -10.05
CA GLY A 190 1.83 7.76 -11.38
C GLY A 190 0.32 8.06 -11.36
N ARG A 191 -0.26 8.35 -10.19
CA ARG A 191 -1.70 8.59 -10.03
C ARG A 191 -2.02 10.07 -10.12
N ARG A 192 -3.19 10.38 -10.67
CA ARG A 192 -3.75 11.73 -10.68
C ARG A 192 -4.82 11.83 -9.60
N ALA A 193 -4.53 12.56 -8.53
CA ALA A 193 -5.57 12.96 -7.58
C ALA A 193 -6.56 13.86 -8.33
N THR A 194 -7.82 13.45 -8.43
CA THR A 194 -8.87 14.35 -8.90
C THR A 194 -9.10 15.38 -7.80
N VAL A 195 -8.68 16.62 -8.03
CA VAL A 195 -9.16 17.76 -7.25
C VAL A 195 -10.64 17.90 -7.59
N ARG A 196 -11.53 17.61 -6.63
CA ARG A 196 -12.93 18.00 -6.71
C ARG A 196 -13.17 19.12 -5.71
#